data_AF-A0AA37SVD6-F1
#
_entry.id   AF-A0AA37SVD6-F1
#
_cell.length_a   1.000
_cell.length_b   1.000
_cell.length_c   1.000
_cell.angle_alpha   90.00
_cell.angle_beta   90.00
_cell.angle_gamma   90.00
#
_symmetry.space_group_name_H-M   'P 1'
#
loop_
_entity.id
_entity.type
_entity.pdbx_description
1 polymer ?
#
loop_
_entity_poly.entity_id
_entity_poly.type
_entity_poly.pdbx_seq_one_letter_code
_entity_poly.pdbx_strand_id
1 'polypeptide(L)'
;MTLFKTLRLNVFICLSLAAWTTAAIGADKSDRPLNVVLVLIDDLSHYGVTAYGANRLHSYDGEFTNKEFSTPNIDALAKEGLRADYAYAYPICENTRIAFMSGKRNDRNYLRPKAQHRSDITFGDAFKKAGYATGLYGKWKQTRGSKEVPGKDYISEFGWDDYAAFDVVTEGQRFINPNLVINGEVHNYNGRSDLDPETGRRWYGPDIVNRHALTFIEENKDKPFFLYYPMILVHDDHKPTPDTKPNSIFDNFSEKAEYHNKGGDDREYFPDMIEYMDKLIGNVVKKLEEEGVRDNTLIVVMGDNATKETFGHVLPDDTIYPGRKGGNADNGIHVPLVLNYPNGIPSNGGTGYRTYDGLVNLTDIYPTIAEAAGVPLPDAKNVDGMSFWKQAIGASKEHHRDYIYTWFIGNDTYKTNDVLSYAFTKHFKRYAPDVDFPKGRFFDLRTDLLERKGKKVVKKKWGILQYSGLEINALTDEQRQAYDYLGALLDDHKITNVNDLQIEPLDSYTLKQGKVKQLIAQAFPSYAQRQGLVWHSSDTSVATINKFGELKAHTPGKVTISVFSWDDAEPLSANKPETFRTSGISDSVSIEVLP
;
A
#
# COMPACT_ATOMS: atom_id res chain seq x y z
N MET A 1 -8.69 42.97 89.15
CA MET A 1 -9.54 41.77 89.03
C MET A 1 -8.75 40.75 88.21
N THR A 2 -7.97 39.84 88.82
CA THR A 2 -8.38 38.44 89.16
C THR A 2 -9.20 37.80 88.03
N LEU A 3 -8.89 36.64 87.45
CA LEU A 3 -8.09 35.49 87.91
C LEU A 3 -7.77 34.58 86.68
N PHE A 4 -6.67 33.84 86.80
CA PHE A 4 -6.22 32.73 85.94
C PHE A 4 -7.26 31.60 85.72
N LYS A 5 -7.13 30.87 84.59
CA LYS A 5 -7.09 29.39 84.61
C LYS A 5 -6.51 28.79 83.32
N THR A 6 -5.38 28.13 83.49
CA THR A 6 -4.70 27.18 82.60
C THR A 6 -5.47 25.85 82.50
N LEU A 7 -5.48 25.22 81.33
CA LEU A 7 -5.65 23.77 81.22
C LEU A 7 -4.77 23.22 80.10
N ARG A 8 -3.78 22.39 80.48
CA ARG A 8 -3.02 21.51 79.60
C ARG A 8 -3.87 20.26 79.34
N LEU A 9 -3.92 19.77 78.11
CA LEU A 9 -4.39 18.41 77.82
C LEU A 9 -3.44 17.71 76.86
N ASN A 10 -3.03 16.51 77.28
CA ASN A 10 -2.04 15.64 76.67
C ASN A 10 -2.51 15.13 75.29
N VAL A 11 -1.62 15.17 74.30
CA VAL A 11 -1.78 14.48 73.02
C VAL A 11 -1.40 13.02 73.22
N PHE A 12 -2.38 12.12 73.14
CA PHE A 12 -2.15 10.68 72.98
C PHE A 12 -2.02 10.38 71.48
N ILE A 13 -0.88 9.82 71.09
CA ILE A 13 -0.61 9.27 69.77
C ILE A 13 -1.31 7.90 69.70
N CYS A 14 -2.36 7.79 68.88
CA CYS A 14 -2.90 6.50 68.43
C CYS A 14 -2.54 6.31 66.95
N LEU A 15 -1.54 5.45 66.72
CA LEU A 15 -1.22 4.88 65.41
C LEU A 15 -2.33 3.90 65.01
N SER A 16 -3.19 4.29 64.08
CA SER A 16 -4.04 3.35 63.32
C SER A 16 -3.42 3.11 61.95
N LEU A 17 -2.82 1.92 61.76
CA LEU A 17 -2.50 1.41 60.43
C LEU A 17 -3.81 1.16 59.67
N ALA A 18 -4.16 2.06 58.75
CA ALA A 18 -5.14 1.77 57.72
C ALA A 18 -4.41 1.04 56.58
N ALA A 19 -4.73 -0.23 56.39
CA ALA A 19 -4.34 -0.99 55.21
C ALA A 19 -5.08 -0.40 54.00
N TRP A 20 -4.33 0.21 53.08
CA TRP A 20 -4.86 0.65 51.80
C TRP A 20 -5.00 -0.57 50.89
N THR A 21 -6.20 -1.15 50.85
CA THR A 21 -6.61 -2.00 49.73
C THR A 21 -6.80 -1.10 48.51
N THR A 22 -5.79 -1.01 47.66
CA THR A 22 -5.95 -0.47 46.31
C THR A 22 -6.83 -1.44 45.52
N ALA A 23 -8.11 -1.12 45.43
CA ALA A 23 -8.95 -1.67 44.38
C ALA A 23 -8.32 -1.26 43.04
N ALA A 24 -7.93 -2.25 42.24
CA ALA A 24 -7.52 -2.04 40.87
C ALA A 24 -8.72 -1.48 40.08
N ILE A 25 -8.79 -0.16 39.98
CA ILE A 25 -9.63 0.52 39.00
C ILE A 25 -9.01 0.17 37.65
N GLY A 26 -9.76 -0.57 36.83
CA GLY A 26 -9.35 -0.93 35.49
C GLY A 26 -8.94 0.31 34.71
N ALA A 27 -7.75 0.30 34.13
CA ALA A 27 -7.35 1.28 33.15
C ALA A 27 -8.38 1.28 32.01
N ASP A 28 -8.88 2.45 31.67
CA ASP A 28 -9.80 2.66 30.56
C ASP A 28 -9.14 2.12 29.27
N LYS A 29 -9.87 1.31 28.50
CA LYS A 29 -9.36 0.74 27.23
C LYS A 29 -9.09 1.82 26.16
N SER A 30 -9.41 3.10 26.43
CA SER A 30 -9.34 4.23 25.49
C SER A 30 -7.96 4.83 25.25
N ASP A 31 -6.94 4.49 26.06
CA ASP A 31 -5.62 5.13 25.98
C ASP A 31 -4.57 4.35 25.17
N ARG A 32 -4.92 3.18 24.63
CA ARG A 32 -3.99 2.38 23.80
C ARG A 32 -3.99 2.90 22.36
N PRO A 33 -2.82 3.21 21.76
CA PRO A 33 -2.77 3.60 20.36
C PRO A 33 -3.38 2.51 19.45
N LEU A 34 -4.05 2.93 18.38
CA LEU A 34 -4.78 2.07 17.45
C LEU A 34 -3.80 1.11 16.74
N ASN A 35 -4.12 -0.18 16.67
CA ASN A 35 -3.41 -1.11 15.79
C ASN A 35 -3.93 -0.98 14.36
N VAL A 36 -3.07 -1.25 13.38
CA VAL A 36 -3.46 -1.19 11.96
C VAL A 36 -3.11 -2.50 11.28
N VAL A 37 -4.09 -3.08 10.59
CA VAL A 37 -3.94 -4.22 9.69
C VAL A 37 -4.34 -3.78 8.28
N LEU A 38 -3.37 -3.75 7.38
CA LEU A 38 -3.56 -3.37 5.99
C LEU A 38 -3.39 -4.58 5.07
N VAL A 39 -4.49 -5.11 4.58
CA VAL A 39 -4.52 -6.21 3.61
C VAL A 39 -4.57 -5.64 2.20
N LEU A 40 -3.66 -6.09 1.33
CA LEU A 40 -3.64 -5.73 -0.08
C LEU A 40 -3.74 -6.99 -0.96
N ILE A 41 -4.90 -7.21 -1.57
CA ILE A 41 -5.21 -8.36 -2.44
C ILE A 41 -4.57 -8.15 -3.82
N ASP A 42 -3.99 -9.21 -4.37
CA ASP A 42 -3.34 -9.18 -5.69
C ASP A 42 -4.32 -9.57 -6.80
N ASP A 43 -4.39 -8.78 -7.88
CA ASP A 43 -5.12 -9.08 -9.12
C ASP A 43 -6.63 -9.38 -8.96
N LEU A 44 -7.34 -8.58 -8.17
CA LEU A 44 -8.78 -8.77 -7.94
C LEU A 44 -9.56 -7.45 -8.03
N SER A 45 -10.50 -7.39 -8.99
CA SER A 45 -11.43 -6.26 -9.09
C SER A 45 -12.44 -6.29 -7.94
N HIS A 46 -13.15 -5.18 -7.73
CA HIS A 46 -14.16 -5.08 -6.66
C HIS A 46 -15.19 -6.22 -6.68
N TYR A 47 -15.64 -6.63 -7.87
CA TYR A 47 -16.56 -7.78 -8.02
C TYR A 47 -15.96 -9.15 -7.66
N GLY A 48 -14.65 -9.27 -7.44
CA GLY A 48 -14.07 -10.48 -6.86
C GLY A 48 -14.35 -10.67 -5.37
N VAL A 49 -15.02 -9.71 -4.74
CA VAL A 49 -15.50 -9.76 -3.37
C VAL A 49 -17.03 -9.76 -3.40
N THR A 50 -17.66 -10.75 -2.75
CA THR A 50 -19.12 -10.94 -2.81
C THR A 50 -19.92 -9.78 -2.24
N ALA A 51 -19.34 -8.99 -1.35
CA ALA A 51 -19.91 -7.74 -0.87
C ALA A 51 -20.21 -6.72 -1.97
N TYR A 52 -19.60 -6.82 -3.16
CA TYR A 52 -19.88 -5.96 -4.32
C TYR A 52 -20.94 -6.56 -5.27
N GLY A 53 -21.45 -7.75 -4.98
CA GLY A 53 -22.65 -8.30 -5.61
C GLY A 53 -22.43 -9.43 -6.61
N ALA A 54 -21.21 -9.67 -7.10
CA ALA A 54 -20.93 -10.85 -7.91
C ALA A 54 -20.56 -12.04 -7.02
N ASN A 55 -21.03 -13.24 -7.38
CA ASN A 55 -20.75 -14.50 -6.67
C ASN A 55 -20.45 -15.66 -7.60
N ARG A 56 -20.28 -15.38 -8.90
CA ARG A 56 -19.97 -16.35 -9.94
C ARG A 56 -18.88 -15.80 -10.84
N LEU A 57 -17.89 -16.63 -11.13
CA LEU A 57 -16.80 -16.34 -12.06
C LEU A 57 -17.12 -16.92 -13.43
N HIS A 58 -16.75 -16.19 -14.48
CA HIS A 58 -16.81 -16.59 -15.87
C HIS A 58 -15.40 -16.80 -16.42
N SER A 59 -15.21 -17.83 -17.25
CA SER A 59 -13.97 -18.09 -17.99
C SER A 59 -14.19 -17.82 -19.48
N TYR A 60 -13.40 -16.89 -20.04
CA TYR A 60 -13.52 -16.50 -21.46
C TYR A 60 -12.89 -17.51 -22.43
N ASP A 61 -12.01 -18.35 -21.91
CA ASP A 61 -11.29 -19.41 -22.63
C ASP A 61 -11.97 -20.78 -22.53
N GLY A 62 -13.05 -20.90 -21.74
CA GLY A 62 -13.83 -22.13 -21.60
C GLY A 62 -13.18 -23.19 -20.70
N GLU A 63 -12.20 -22.80 -19.88
CA GLU A 63 -11.50 -23.71 -18.95
C GLU A 63 -12.41 -24.20 -17.82
N PHE A 64 -13.42 -23.42 -17.46
CA PHE A 64 -14.51 -23.88 -16.59
C PHE A 64 -15.83 -23.23 -16.96
N THR A 65 -16.94 -23.93 -16.70
CA THR A 65 -18.27 -23.33 -16.68
C THR A 65 -18.40 -22.38 -15.51
N ASN A 66 -19.24 -21.35 -15.61
CA ASN A 66 -19.40 -20.36 -14.54
C ASN A 66 -19.45 -21.02 -13.15
N LYS A 67 -18.52 -20.65 -12.26
CA LYS A 67 -18.31 -21.30 -10.96
C LYS A 67 -18.59 -20.31 -9.83
N GLU A 68 -19.30 -20.77 -8.80
CA GLU A 68 -19.58 -19.96 -7.62
C GLU A 68 -18.31 -19.72 -6.78
N PHE A 69 -18.28 -18.59 -6.09
CA PHE A 69 -17.27 -18.27 -5.07
C PHE A 69 -17.91 -17.45 -3.95
N SER A 70 -17.27 -17.43 -2.79
CA SER A 70 -17.75 -16.64 -1.63
C SER A 70 -16.61 -15.95 -0.87
N THR A 71 -16.87 -14.76 -0.32
CA THR A 71 -15.94 -14.04 0.56
C THR A 71 -16.59 -13.64 1.90
N PRO A 72 -17.07 -14.61 2.70
CA PRO A 72 -17.86 -14.32 3.89
C PRO A 72 -17.13 -13.48 4.95
N ASN A 73 -15.80 -13.59 5.07
CA ASN A 73 -15.05 -12.82 6.06
C ASN A 73 -14.93 -11.35 5.65
N ILE A 74 -14.63 -11.06 4.37
CA ILE A 74 -14.65 -9.68 3.85
C ILE A 74 -16.07 -9.10 3.89
N ASP A 75 -17.08 -9.91 3.58
CA ASP A 75 -18.49 -9.48 3.65
C ASP A 75 -18.89 -9.08 5.07
N ALA A 76 -18.41 -9.80 6.10
CA ALA A 76 -18.62 -9.44 7.50
C ALA A 76 -17.94 -8.10 7.83
N LEU A 77 -16.67 -7.93 7.44
CA LEU A 77 -15.94 -6.66 7.63
C LEU A 77 -16.67 -5.48 6.97
N ALA A 78 -17.24 -5.68 5.77
CA ALA A 78 -17.99 -4.67 5.04
C ALA A 78 -19.33 -4.33 5.70
N LYS A 79 -20.07 -5.33 6.22
CA LYS A 79 -21.34 -5.12 6.93
C LYS A 79 -21.15 -4.36 8.24
N GLU A 80 -20.06 -4.64 8.93
CA GLU A 80 -19.73 -4.05 10.23
C GLU A 80 -18.86 -2.79 10.12
N GLY A 81 -18.54 -2.35 8.92
CA GLY A 81 -17.65 -1.21 8.66
C GLY A 81 -18.14 -0.34 7.51
N LEU A 82 -17.20 0.09 6.68
CA LEU A 82 -17.42 0.91 5.50
C LEU A 82 -16.95 0.17 4.25
N ARG A 83 -17.81 0.09 3.23
CA ARG A 83 -17.44 -0.32 1.87
C ARG A 83 -17.34 0.92 0.97
N ALA A 84 -16.22 1.14 0.31
CA ALA A 84 -16.12 2.21 -0.69
C ALA A 84 -16.56 1.69 -2.06
N ASP A 85 -17.44 2.43 -2.73
CA ASP A 85 -18.03 2.02 -4.02
C ASP A 85 -17.17 2.44 -5.23
N TYR A 86 -16.18 3.33 -5.02
CA TYR A 86 -15.36 3.92 -6.08
C TYR A 86 -13.88 4.00 -5.67
N ALA A 87 -13.23 2.85 -5.48
CA ALA A 87 -11.82 2.78 -5.12
C ALA A 87 -10.94 2.36 -6.31
N TYR A 88 -9.88 3.11 -6.56
CA TYR A 88 -9.08 2.97 -7.77
C TYR A 88 -7.58 2.80 -7.49
N ALA A 89 -6.99 1.83 -8.17
CA ALA A 89 -5.56 1.56 -8.17
C ALA A 89 -4.93 1.77 -9.57
N TYR A 90 -3.62 1.57 -9.71
CA TYR A 90 -3.02 1.49 -11.04
C TYR A 90 -3.38 0.15 -11.71
N PRO A 91 -3.29 0.06 -13.06
CA PRO A 91 -3.56 -1.17 -13.78
C PRO A 91 -2.62 -2.36 -13.48
N ILE A 92 -1.49 -2.15 -12.81
CA ILE A 92 -0.41 -3.12 -12.63
C ILE A 92 0.16 -3.03 -11.20
N CYS A 93 0.50 -4.20 -10.64
CA CYS A 93 0.94 -4.35 -9.26
C CYS A 93 2.17 -3.51 -8.87
N GLU A 94 3.22 -3.45 -9.68
CA GLU A 94 4.43 -2.68 -9.36
C GLU A 94 4.13 -1.18 -9.23
N ASN A 95 3.34 -0.62 -10.15
CA ASN A 95 2.92 0.79 -10.14
C ASN A 95 2.11 1.11 -8.87
N THR A 96 1.11 0.27 -8.57
CA THR A 96 0.30 0.41 -7.36
C THR A 96 1.15 0.33 -6.12
N ARG A 97 1.96 -0.72 -5.95
CA ARG A 97 2.67 -0.98 -4.69
C ARG A 97 3.69 0.11 -4.35
N ILE A 98 4.33 0.70 -5.36
CA ILE A 98 5.24 1.85 -5.19
C ILE A 98 4.47 3.11 -4.74
N ALA A 99 3.35 3.41 -5.40
CA ALA A 99 2.52 4.56 -5.04
C ALA A 99 1.84 4.39 -3.67
N PHE A 100 1.40 3.17 -3.37
CA PHE A 100 0.65 2.82 -2.19
C PHE A 100 1.47 3.00 -0.91
N MET A 101 2.70 2.47 -0.90
CA MET A 101 3.57 2.57 0.27
C MET A 101 4.01 4.01 0.55
N SER A 102 4.17 4.83 -0.48
CA SER A 102 4.69 6.20 -0.37
C SER A 102 3.59 7.27 -0.27
N GLY A 103 2.36 6.95 -0.67
CA GLY A 103 1.29 7.93 -0.88
C GLY A 103 1.58 8.90 -2.04
N LYS A 104 2.56 8.59 -2.90
CA LYS A 104 3.00 9.42 -4.03
C LYS A 104 2.44 8.86 -5.34
N ARG A 105 2.09 9.74 -6.27
CA ARG A 105 1.77 9.33 -7.64
C ARG A 105 3.04 8.91 -8.39
N ASN A 106 2.89 8.04 -9.39
CA ASN A 106 4.02 7.46 -10.11
C ASN A 106 4.79 8.46 -11.00
N ASP A 107 4.20 9.62 -11.34
CA ASP A 107 4.96 10.74 -11.94
C ASP A 107 6.07 11.26 -11.02
N ARG A 108 5.96 11.04 -9.70
CA ARG A 108 6.91 11.53 -8.69
C ARG A 108 7.97 10.52 -8.29
N ASN A 109 7.61 9.22 -8.17
CA ASN A 109 8.51 8.22 -7.59
C ASN A 109 8.67 6.91 -8.38
N TYR A 110 8.00 6.74 -9.52
CA TYR A 110 8.21 5.54 -10.34
C TYR A 110 9.37 5.74 -11.31
N LEU A 111 10.37 4.86 -11.22
CA LEU A 111 11.52 4.84 -12.14
C LEU A 111 11.40 3.69 -13.14
N ARG A 112 11.22 2.47 -12.66
CA ARG A 112 11.04 1.26 -13.46
C ARG A 112 10.52 0.15 -12.55
N PRO A 113 10.11 -1.02 -13.10
CA PRO A 113 9.69 -2.15 -12.28
C PRO A 113 10.78 -2.56 -11.29
N LYS A 114 10.35 -2.87 -10.06
CA LYS A 114 11.19 -3.40 -8.98
C LYS A 114 12.44 -2.54 -8.74
N ALA A 115 12.27 -1.22 -8.62
CA ALA A 115 13.36 -0.27 -8.44
C ALA A 115 13.04 0.90 -7.49
N GLN A 116 12.11 0.73 -6.55
CA GLN A 116 11.83 1.75 -5.55
C GLN A 116 13.05 1.96 -4.63
N HIS A 117 13.55 3.19 -4.57
CA HIS A 117 14.76 3.49 -3.81
C HIS A 117 14.49 3.63 -2.31
N ARG A 118 15.44 3.24 -1.45
CA ARG A 118 15.35 3.35 0.01
C ARG A 118 15.13 4.76 0.53
N SER A 119 15.45 5.79 -0.26
CA SER A 119 15.19 7.17 0.15
C SER A 119 13.73 7.61 0.01
N ASP A 120 12.86 6.80 -0.60
CA ASP A 120 11.42 6.99 -0.46
C ASP A 120 11.00 6.80 1.01
N ILE A 121 10.16 7.72 1.48
CA ILE A 121 9.52 7.64 2.79
C ILE A 121 8.18 6.95 2.59
N THR A 122 7.93 5.90 3.37
CA THR A 122 6.75 5.05 3.25
C THR A 122 5.91 5.00 4.52
N PHE A 123 4.75 4.36 4.48
CA PHE A 123 3.98 4.11 5.70
C PHE A 123 4.73 3.27 6.73
N GLY A 124 5.60 2.34 6.31
CA GLY A 124 6.35 1.51 7.25
C GLY A 124 7.29 2.40 8.07
N ASP A 125 7.98 3.31 7.38
CA ASP A 125 8.81 4.34 7.99
C ASP A 125 8.06 5.21 9.00
N ALA A 126 6.88 5.71 8.62
CA ALA A 126 6.09 6.60 9.48
C ALA A 126 5.63 5.90 10.76
N PHE A 127 5.07 4.69 10.64
CA PHE A 127 4.60 3.91 11.77
C PHE A 127 5.78 3.48 12.68
N LYS A 128 6.89 3.02 12.10
CA LYS A 128 8.11 2.69 12.85
C LYS A 128 8.65 3.91 13.60
N LYS A 129 8.71 5.08 12.96
CA LYS A 129 9.15 6.33 13.61
C LYS A 129 8.20 6.75 14.75
N ALA A 130 6.91 6.44 14.64
CA ALA A 130 5.91 6.66 15.68
C ALA A 130 5.95 5.61 16.81
N GLY A 131 6.87 4.64 16.77
CA GLY A 131 7.06 3.65 17.82
C GLY A 131 6.23 2.37 17.69
N TYR A 132 5.63 2.14 16.52
CA TYR A 132 4.90 0.90 16.24
C TYR A 132 5.87 -0.24 15.96
N ALA A 133 5.49 -1.45 16.38
CA ALA A 133 6.06 -2.66 15.77
C ALA A 133 5.54 -2.77 14.34
N THR A 134 6.40 -3.11 13.38
CA THR A 134 6.04 -3.16 11.95
C THR A 134 6.30 -4.54 11.35
N GLY A 135 5.25 -5.13 10.75
CA GLY A 135 5.30 -6.46 10.13
C GLY A 135 4.87 -6.44 8.67
N LEU A 136 5.62 -7.09 7.77
CA LEU A 136 5.27 -7.27 6.36
C LEU A 136 5.28 -8.74 5.96
N TYR A 137 4.13 -9.28 5.56
CA TYR A 137 4.04 -10.69 5.18
C TYR A 137 3.32 -10.87 3.84
N GLY A 138 3.99 -11.48 2.85
CA GLY A 138 3.42 -11.76 1.53
C GLY A 138 4.20 -11.18 0.35
N LYS A 139 3.56 -10.56 -0.62
CA LYS A 139 4.17 -10.11 -1.88
C LYS A 139 4.89 -8.76 -1.72
N TRP A 140 6.20 -8.75 -2.00
CA TRP A 140 7.02 -7.53 -2.09
C TRP A 140 6.74 -6.80 -3.42
N LYS A 141 7.56 -7.01 -4.46
CA LYS A 141 7.53 -6.33 -5.78
C LYS A 141 7.89 -4.84 -5.82
N GLN A 142 8.37 -4.24 -4.74
CA GLN A 142 8.84 -2.84 -4.74
C GLN A 142 10.23 -2.70 -5.38
N THR A 143 11.17 -3.57 -5.00
CA THR A 143 12.60 -3.41 -5.35
C THR A 143 13.39 -4.72 -5.25
N ARG A 144 14.53 -4.80 -5.96
CA ARG A 144 15.55 -5.86 -5.81
C ARG A 144 16.76 -5.43 -4.98
N GLY A 145 16.69 -4.27 -4.32
CA GLY A 145 17.80 -3.64 -3.64
C GLY A 145 18.87 -3.11 -4.59
N SER A 146 19.98 -2.61 -4.04
CA SER A 146 21.15 -2.19 -4.81
C SER A 146 22.24 -3.25 -4.75
N LYS A 147 23.44 -2.97 -5.30
CA LYS A 147 24.60 -3.83 -5.08
C LYS A 147 25.17 -3.70 -3.67
N GLU A 148 25.04 -2.52 -3.09
CA GLU A 148 25.53 -2.15 -1.77
C GLU A 148 24.62 -2.71 -0.67
N VAL A 149 23.31 -2.68 -0.89
CA VAL A 149 22.30 -3.26 0.00
C VAL A 149 21.48 -4.28 -0.79
N PRO A 150 21.75 -5.59 -0.66
CA PRO A 150 21.04 -6.62 -1.40
C PRO A 150 19.55 -6.63 -1.08
N GLY A 151 18.71 -7.04 -2.04
CA GLY A 151 17.24 -7.05 -1.88
C GLY A 151 16.72 -7.74 -0.61
N LYS A 152 17.39 -8.81 -0.15
CA LYS A 152 17.03 -9.53 1.08
C LYS A 152 17.12 -8.65 2.34
N ASP A 153 18.04 -7.68 2.36
CA ASP A 153 18.27 -6.75 3.48
C ASP A 153 17.57 -5.40 3.22
N TYR A 154 17.16 -5.14 1.98
CA TYR A 154 16.60 -3.86 1.54
C TYR A 154 15.16 -3.61 2.01
N ILE A 155 14.41 -4.64 2.41
CA ILE A 155 13.03 -4.47 2.93
C ILE A 155 13.05 -3.58 4.18
N SER A 156 13.99 -3.81 5.09
CA SER A 156 14.10 -3.05 6.35
C SER A 156 14.36 -1.55 6.15
N GLU A 157 14.85 -1.16 4.97
CA GLU A 157 15.03 0.24 4.60
C GLU A 157 13.70 1.01 4.41
N PHE A 158 12.57 0.31 4.35
CA PHE A 158 11.21 0.89 4.29
C PHE A 158 10.47 0.81 5.62
N GLY A 159 11.20 0.63 6.72
CA GLY A 159 10.65 0.67 8.06
C GLY A 159 9.89 -0.59 8.47
N TRP A 160 10.31 -1.76 7.98
CA TRP A 160 9.78 -3.07 8.41
C TRP A 160 10.75 -3.75 9.38
N ASP A 161 10.27 -4.09 10.56
CA ASP A 161 11.05 -4.77 11.61
C ASP A 161 11.07 -6.29 11.43
N ASP A 162 9.93 -6.86 11.05
CA ASP A 162 9.75 -8.29 10.83
C ASP A 162 9.06 -8.54 9.48
N TYR A 163 9.54 -9.50 8.71
CA TYR A 163 8.98 -9.81 7.40
C TYR A 163 9.20 -11.24 6.94
N ALA A 164 8.21 -11.74 6.19
CA ALA A 164 8.30 -12.95 5.37
C ALA A 164 7.71 -12.65 4.00
N ALA A 165 8.57 -12.50 2.98
CA ALA A 165 8.18 -11.92 1.71
C ALA A 165 8.57 -12.76 0.48
N PHE A 166 7.63 -12.87 -0.45
CA PHE A 166 7.80 -13.39 -1.80
C PHE A 166 8.30 -12.28 -2.75
N ASP A 167 9.00 -12.69 -3.81
CA ASP A 167 9.53 -11.83 -4.87
C ASP A 167 10.51 -10.74 -4.39
N VAL A 168 11.43 -11.13 -3.50
CA VAL A 168 12.46 -10.23 -2.96
C VAL A 168 13.75 -10.29 -3.77
N VAL A 169 14.45 -11.43 -3.79
CA VAL A 169 15.70 -11.61 -4.56
C VAL A 169 15.42 -12.08 -5.99
N THR A 170 14.49 -13.02 -6.13
CA THR A 170 13.97 -13.54 -7.39
C THR A 170 12.47 -13.74 -7.25
N GLU A 171 11.75 -13.88 -8.36
CA GLU A 171 10.31 -14.16 -8.32
C GLU A 171 10.11 -15.61 -7.88
N GLY A 172 10.51 -16.59 -8.68
CA GLY A 172 10.41 -18.01 -8.30
C GLY A 172 8.97 -18.48 -8.04
N GLN A 173 8.84 -19.65 -7.41
CA GLN A 173 7.54 -20.22 -6.99
C GLN A 173 6.93 -19.43 -5.82
N ARG A 174 5.60 -19.29 -5.79
CA ARG A 174 4.87 -18.46 -4.82
C ARG A 174 3.81 -19.18 -4.00
N PHE A 175 3.26 -20.26 -4.54
CA PHE A 175 2.16 -21.03 -3.94
C PHE A 175 2.71 -22.31 -3.32
N ILE A 176 2.68 -23.42 -4.04
CA ILE A 176 3.31 -24.67 -3.58
C ILE A 176 4.83 -24.49 -3.61
N ASN A 177 5.50 -24.94 -2.55
CA ASN A 177 6.97 -24.97 -2.46
C ASN A 177 7.63 -23.60 -2.79
N PRO A 178 7.23 -22.53 -2.07
CA PRO A 178 7.54 -21.15 -2.45
C PRO A 178 9.03 -20.78 -2.32
N ASN A 179 9.40 -19.61 -2.84
CA ASN A 179 10.63 -18.90 -2.48
C ASN A 179 10.26 -17.68 -1.63
N LEU A 180 10.82 -17.59 -0.44
CA LEU A 180 10.58 -16.50 0.50
C LEU A 180 11.90 -15.92 1.00
N VAL A 181 11.87 -14.66 1.42
CA VAL A 181 12.88 -14.08 2.30
C VAL A 181 12.23 -13.81 3.65
N ILE A 182 12.80 -14.36 4.70
CA ILE A 182 12.33 -14.21 6.08
C ILE A 182 13.45 -13.52 6.85
N ASN A 183 13.22 -12.28 7.29
CA ASN A 183 14.18 -11.50 8.09
C ASN A 183 15.64 -11.54 7.58
N GLY A 184 15.81 -11.35 6.26
CA GLY A 184 17.13 -11.27 5.61
C GLY A 184 17.70 -12.61 5.17
N GLU A 185 17.03 -13.73 5.49
CA GLU A 185 17.40 -15.08 5.09
C GLU A 185 16.57 -15.58 3.92
N VAL A 186 17.21 -16.24 2.95
CA VAL A 186 16.53 -16.79 1.77
C VAL A 186 16.10 -18.22 2.06
N HIS A 187 14.79 -18.48 1.99
CA HIS A 187 14.19 -19.80 2.15
C HIS A 187 13.61 -20.28 0.81
N ASN A 188 14.27 -21.27 0.22
CA ASN A 188 13.84 -21.88 -1.04
C ASN A 188 13.22 -23.25 -0.76
N TYR A 189 11.94 -23.41 -1.09
CA TYR A 189 11.21 -24.66 -0.93
C TYR A 189 11.04 -25.43 -2.26
N ASN A 190 11.53 -24.89 -3.38
CA ASN A 190 11.41 -25.51 -4.69
C ASN A 190 11.99 -26.93 -4.71
N GLY A 191 11.21 -27.88 -5.18
CA GLY A 191 11.60 -29.28 -5.31
C GLY A 191 11.70 -30.04 -3.98
N ARG A 192 11.26 -29.46 -2.85
CA ARG A 192 11.19 -30.16 -1.57
C ARG A 192 10.14 -31.28 -1.59
N SER A 193 10.47 -32.39 -0.95
CA SER A 193 9.60 -33.55 -0.77
C SER A 193 9.15 -33.75 0.68
N ASP A 194 9.75 -33.04 1.62
CA ASP A 194 9.27 -32.99 3.00
C ASP A 194 8.00 -32.13 3.09
N LEU A 195 7.21 -32.41 4.12
CA LEU A 195 5.92 -31.78 4.37
C LEU A 195 6.07 -30.69 5.43
N ASP A 196 5.25 -29.65 5.33
CA ASP A 196 5.10 -28.63 6.36
C ASP A 196 4.65 -29.34 7.65
N PRO A 197 5.44 -29.29 8.73
CA PRO A 197 5.13 -30.02 9.96
C PRO A 197 3.84 -29.54 10.63
N GLU A 198 3.40 -28.30 10.39
CA GLU A 198 2.14 -27.78 10.95
C GLU A 198 0.91 -28.40 10.28
N THR A 199 0.99 -28.72 8.99
CA THR A 199 -0.16 -29.16 8.20
C THR A 199 -0.09 -30.65 7.84
N GLY A 200 1.10 -31.25 7.90
CA GLY A 200 1.36 -32.59 7.37
C GLY A 200 1.18 -32.68 5.85
N ARG A 201 1.29 -31.56 5.13
CA ARG A 201 1.06 -31.44 3.68
C ARG A 201 2.16 -30.63 3.01
N ARG A 202 2.09 -30.45 1.69
CA ARG A 202 3.10 -29.66 0.98
C ARG A 202 3.13 -28.22 1.49
N TRP A 203 4.32 -27.62 1.49
CA TRP A 203 4.52 -26.23 1.86
C TRP A 203 3.70 -25.30 0.96
N TYR A 204 2.92 -24.40 1.55
CA TYR A 204 2.10 -23.42 0.84
C TYR A 204 2.48 -22.00 1.27
N GLY A 205 2.99 -21.19 0.35
CA GLY A 205 3.46 -19.83 0.59
C GLY A 205 2.46 -18.95 1.33
N PRO A 206 1.19 -18.87 0.88
CA PRO A 206 0.15 -18.13 1.60
C PRO A 206 -0.02 -18.55 3.07
N ASP A 207 0.11 -19.85 3.39
CA ASP A 207 0.02 -20.34 4.77
C ASP A 207 1.23 -19.93 5.60
N ILE A 208 2.43 -20.04 5.03
CA ILE A 208 3.67 -19.63 5.72
C ILE A 208 3.58 -18.15 6.09
N VAL A 209 3.27 -17.27 5.13
CA VAL A 209 3.19 -15.82 5.41
C VAL A 209 2.00 -15.45 6.30
N ASN A 210 0.87 -16.20 6.24
CA ASN A 210 -0.24 -16.00 7.17
C ASN A 210 0.18 -16.37 8.59
N ARG A 211 0.85 -17.52 8.81
CA ARG A 211 1.37 -17.92 10.13
C ARG A 211 2.27 -16.84 10.73
N HIS A 212 3.20 -16.28 9.95
CA HIS A 212 4.02 -15.16 10.42
C HIS A 212 3.18 -13.93 10.82
N ALA A 213 2.15 -13.57 10.04
CA ALA A 213 1.23 -12.49 10.40
C ALA A 213 0.46 -12.77 11.71
N LEU A 214 0.02 -14.01 11.94
CA LEU A 214 -0.68 -14.40 13.17
C LEU A 214 0.26 -14.36 14.38
N THR A 215 1.47 -14.88 14.25
CA THR A 215 2.52 -14.83 15.29
C THR A 215 2.89 -13.38 15.62
N PHE A 216 3.02 -12.52 14.60
CA PHE A 216 3.26 -11.10 14.82
C PHE A 216 2.17 -10.43 15.65
N ILE A 217 0.89 -10.71 15.39
CA ILE A 217 -0.21 -10.19 16.22
C ILE A 217 -0.07 -10.67 17.67
N GLU A 218 0.18 -11.96 17.87
CA GLU A 218 0.33 -12.56 19.19
C GLU A 218 1.49 -11.95 20.00
N GLU A 219 2.65 -11.79 19.38
CA GLU A 219 3.87 -11.25 20.02
C GLU A 219 3.80 -9.74 20.29
N ASN A 220 2.96 -9.02 19.55
CA ASN A 220 2.89 -7.56 19.63
C ASN A 220 1.59 -7.03 20.27
N LYS A 221 0.68 -7.89 20.76
CA LYS A 221 -0.62 -7.50 21.34
C LYS A 221 -0.58 -6.48 22.49
N ASP A 222 0.56 -6.37 23.18
CA ASP A 222 0.75 -5.46 24.32
C ASP A 222 1.34 -4.08 23.94
N LYS A 223 1.62 -3.84 22.65
CA LYS A 223 2.13 -2.57 22.12
C LYS A 223 1.45 -2.25 20.77
N PRO A 224 1.46 -1.00 20.29
CA PRO A 224 0.88 -0.70 18.99
C PRO A 224 1.64 -1.39 17.87
N PHE A 225 0.91 -1.98 16.92
CA PHE A 225 1.48 -2.63 15.76
C PHE A 225 0.84 -2.20 14.45
N PHE A 226 1.64 -2.25 13.39
CA PHE A 226 1.22 -2.07 12.01
C PHE A 226 1.60 -3.30 11.20
N LEU A 227 0.59 -4.07 10.81
CA LEU A 227 0.69 -5.24 9.97
C LEU A 227 0.31 -4.86 8.55
N TYR A 228 1.26 -4.91 7.62
CA TYR A 228 0.99 -4.88 6.18
C TYR A 228 1.00 -6.31 5.64
N TYR A 229 -0.15 -6.76 5.16
CA TYR A 229 -0.37 -8.09 4.61
C TYR A 229 -0.66 -8.03 3.11
N PRO A 230 0.35 -7.74 2.26
CA PRO A 230 0.20 -7.79 0.82
C PRO A 230 0.07 -9.24 0.36
N MET A 231 -1.13 -9.70 0.05
CA MET A 231 -1.37 -11.10 -0.25
C MET A 231 -0.65 -11.54 -1.54
N ILE A 232 -0.20 -12.80 -1.56
CA ILE A 232 0.30 -13.49 -2.75
C ILE A 232 -0.89 -13.94 -3.63
N LEU A 233 -2.00 -14.28 -2.97
CA LEU A 233 -3.28 -14.57 -3.60
C LEU A 233 -3.95 -13.27 -4.08
N VAL A 234 -4.63 -13.25 -5.22
CA VAL A 234 -5.05 -14.39 -6.05
C VAL A 234 -4.37 -14.41 -7.44
N HIS A 235 -3.17 -13.84 -7.53
CA HIS A 235 -2.43 -13.67 -8.78
C HIS A 235 -2.24 -14.97 -9.57
N ASP A 236 -1.99 -14.81 -10.87
CA ASP A 236 -1.67 -15.91 -11.77
C ASP A 236 -0.45 -16.76 -11.37
N ASP A 237 -0.39 -17.87 -12.12
CA ASP A 237 0.02 -19.23 -11.76
C ASP A 237 -1.05 -19.93 -10.90
N HIS A 238 -2.31 -19.91 -11.39
CA HIS A 238 -3.48 -20.45 -10.70
C HIS A 238 -3.28 -21.95 -10.42
N LYS A 239 -3.28 -22.29 -9.13
CA LYS A 239 -2.93 -23.61 -8.63
C LYS A 239 -3.91 -24.01 -7.54
N PRO A 240 -4.11 -25.31 -7.30
CA PRO A 240 -4.95 -25.77 -6.22
C PRO A 240 -4.44 -25.20 -4.90
N THR A 241 -5.38 -24.87 -4.02
CA THR A 241 -5.10 -24.48 -2.64
C THR A 241 -5.17 -25.71 -1.75
N PRO A 242 -4.68 -25.66 -0.50
CA PRO A 242 -4.88 -26.75 0.44
C PRO A 242 -6.36 -27.18 0.58
N ASP A 243 -7.32 -26.29 0.35
CA ASP A 243 -8.75 -26.60 0.48
C ASP A 243 -9.40 -27.09 -0.82
N THR A 244 -8.71 -27.05 -1.96
CA THR A 244 -9.19 -27.57 -3.25
C THR A 244 -9.65 -29.01 -3.12
N LYS A 245 -10.85 -29.32 -3.62
CA LYS A 245 -11.48 -30.64 -3.51
C LYS A 245 -11.37 -31.46 -4.80
N PRO A 246 -11.10 -32.77 -4.70
CA PRO A 246 -10.63 -33.48 -3.51
C PRO A 246 -9.24 -33.00 -3.05
N ASN A 247 -8.99 -33.00 -1.74
CA ASN A 247 -7.74 -32.48 -1.13
C ASN A 247 -6.47 -33.05 -1.77
N SER A 248 -6.54 -34.30 -2.26
CA SER A 248 -5.42 -34.97 -2.94
C SER A 248 -4.93 -34.25 -4.20
N ILE A 249 -5.73 -33.36 -4.80
CA ILE A 249 -5.28 -32.52 -5.92
C ILE A 249 -4.12 -31.64 -5.45
N PHE A 250 -4.29 -30.91 -4.34
CA PHE A 250 -3.21 -30.09 -3.80
C PHE A 250 -1.99 -30.91 -3.40
N ASP A 251 -2.13 -32.16 -2.95
CA ASP A 251 -0.97 -32.93 -2.51
C ASP A 251 -0.18 -33.51 -3.71
N ASN A 252 -0.85 -33.78 -4.83
CA ASN A 252 -0.27 -34.45 -5.99
C ASN A 252 -0.12 -33.55 -7.23
N PHE A 253 -0.47 -32.26 -7.13
CA PHE A 253 -0.42 -31.34 -8.28
C PHE A 253 1.00 -31.24 -8.82
N SER A 254 1.15 -31.44 -10.13
CA SER A 254 2.44 -31.42 -10.82
C SER A 254 2.88 -29.98 -11.07
N GLU A 255 4.01 -29.59 -10.48
CA GLU A 255 4.59 -28.25 -10.64
C GLU A 255 5.41 -28.06 -11.92
N LYS A 256 5.40 -29.04 -12.83
CA LYS A 256 6.08 -28.92 -14.13
C LYS A 256 5.43 -27.81 -14.95
N ALA A 257 6.27 -26.99 -15.60
CA ALA A 257 5.86 -25.87 -16.45
C ALA A 257 4.95 -26.26 -17.64
N GLU A 258 4.73 -27.54 -17.94
CA GLU A 258 3.83 -27.98 -19.03
C GLU A 258 2.62 -28.79 -18.52
N TYR A 259 2.30 -28.70 -17.22
CA TYR A 259 1.12 -29.39 -16.68
C TYR A 259 -0.15 -28.96 -17.43
N HIS A 260 -0.90 -29.95 -17.93
CA HIS A 260 -2.08 -29.78 -18.81
C HIS A 260 -1.89 -28.85 -20.01
N ASN A 261 -0.67 -28.71 -20.55
CA ASN A 261 -0.32 -27.74 -21.60
C ASN A 261 -0.51 -26.25 -21.22
N LYS A 262 -0.55 -25.92 -19.92
CA LYS A 262 -0.94 -24.60 -19.42
C LYS A 262 0.13 -23.82 -18.65
N GLY A 263 1.42 -24.14 -18.77
CA GLY A 263 2.43 -23.32 -18.09
C GLY A 263 2.53 -23.53 -16.57
N GLY A 264 1.67 -24.38 -15.98
CA GLY A 264 1.42 -24.42 -14.52
C GLY A 264 0.27 -23.52 -14.05
N ASP A 265 -0.26 -22.65 -14.92
CA ASP A 265 -1.35 -21.69 -14.66
C ASP A 265 -2.71 -22.31 -15.02
N ASP A 266 -3.31 -23.07 -14.09
CA ASP A 266 -4.60 -23.71 -14.32
C ASP A 266 -5.77 -22.93 -13.72
N ARG A 267 -6.44 -22.21 -14.61
CA ARG A 267 -7.47 -21.21 -14.30
C ARG A 267 -8.69 -21.78 -13.57
N GLU A 268 -8.91 -23.11 -13.60
CA GLU A 268 -9.99 -23.78 -12.85
C GLU A 268 -9.89 -23.58 -11.32
N TYR A 269 -8.68 -23.32 -10.81
CA TYR A 269 -8.42 -23.12 -9.38
C TYR A 269 -8.60 -21.67 -8.93
N PHE A 270 -8.87 -20.72 -9.84
CA PHE A 270 -9.04 -19.32 -9.47
C PHE A 270 -10.15 -19.09 -8.42
N PRO A 271 -11.35 -19.71 -8.51
CA PRO A 271 -12.36 -19.61 -7.45
C PRO A 271 -11.88 -20.12 -6.10
N ASP A 272 -11.19 -21.27 -6.08
CA ASP A 272 -10.65 -21.86 -4.84
C ASP A 272 -9.60 -20.93 -4.19
N MET A 273 -8.83 -20.20 -5.01
CA MET A 273 -7.87 -19.20 -4.55
C MET A 273 -8.55 -17.98 -3.92
N ILE A 274 -9.69 -17.52 -4.46
CA ILE A 274 -10.49 -16.44 -3.85
C ILE A 274 -11.02 -16.87 -2.49
N GLU A 275 -11.62 -18.06 -2.39
CA GLU A 275 -12.14 -18.55 -1.11
C GLU A 275 -11.02 -18.76 -0.08
N TYR A 276 -9.86 -19.23 -0.52
CA TYR A 276 -8.69 -19.37 0.35
C TYR A 276 -8.14 -18.03 0.80
N MET A 277 -8.12 -17.01 -0.07
CA MET A 277 -7.76 -15.65 0.30
C MET A 277 -8.68 -15.12 1.41
N ASP A 278 -9.99 -15.27 1.26
CA ASP A 278 -10.96 -14.84 2.28
C ASP A 278 -10.77 -15.58 3.60
N LYS A 279 -10.53 -16.89 3.56
CA LYS A 279 -10.18 -17.70 4.74
C LYS A 279 -8.95 -17.16 5.48
N LEU A 280 -7.87 -16.82 4.77
CA LEU A 280 -6.66 -16.29 5.40
C LEU A 280 -6.86 -14.90 6.02
N ILE A 281 -7.73 -14.07 5.45
CA ILE A 281 -8.18 -12.82 6.07
C ILE A 281 -9.00 -13.13 7.34
N GLY A 282 -9.90 -14.11 7.28
CA GLY A 282 -10.65 -14.59 8.44
C GLY A 282 -9.76 -15.07 9.59
N ASN A 283 -8.65 -15.76 9.29
CA ASN A 283 -7.66 -16.16 10.30
C ASN A 283 -7.06 -14.95 11.03
N VAL A 284 -6.78 -13.86 10.31
CA VAL A 284 -6.25 -12.62 10.90
C VAL A 284 -7.30 -11.99 11.82
N VAL A 285 -8.55 -11.88 11.37
CA VAL A 285 -9.66 -11.36 12.20
C VAL A 285 -9.82 -12.19 13.47
N LYS A 286 -9.86 -13.52 13.34
CA LYS A 286 -9.97 -14.45 14.46
C LYS A 286 -8.80 -14.31 15.44
N LYS A 287 -7.57 -14.17 14.95
CA LYS A 287 -6.40 -13.98 15.81
C LYS A 287 -6.48 -12.66 16.59
N LEU A 288 -6.94 -11.57 15.97
CA LEU A 288 -7.17 -10.31 16.70
C LEU A 288 -8.22 -10.45 17.81
N GLU A 289 -9.25 -11.28 17.62
CA GLU A 289 -10.26 -11.60 18.63
C GLU A 289 -9.67 -12.47 19.76
N GLU A 290 -8.93 -13.52 19.41
CA GLU A 290 -8.24 -14.41 20.36
C GLU A 290 -7.28 -13.63 21.28
N GLU A 291 -6.53 -12.67 20.73
CA GLU A 291 -5.60 -11.83 21.49
C GLU A 291 -6.28 -10.62 22.17
N GLY A 292 -7.60 -10.45 22.00
CA GLY A 292 -8.37 -9.39 22.66
C GLY A 292 -8.08 -7.96 22.17
N VAL A 293 -7.49 -7.81 20.98
CA VAL A 293 -7.10 -6.52 20.38
C VAL A 293 -8.02 -6.07 19.23
N ARG A 294 -9.00 -6.91 18.85
CA ARG A 294 -9.93 -6.66 17.73
C ARG A 294 -10.66 -5.32 17.80
N ASP A 295 -11.14 -4.97 18.98
CA ASP A 295 -11.89 -3.73 19.24
C ASP A 295 -11.03 -2.46 19.11
N ASN A 296 -9.70 -2.60 19.16
CA ASN A 296 -8.73 -1.51 18.99
C ASN A 296 -7.83 -1.71 17.75
N THR A 297 -8.38 -2.31 16.69
CA THR A 297 -7.66 -2.54 15.44
C THR A 297 -8.47 -2.03 14.25
N LEU A 298 -7.87 -1.16 13.45
CA LEU A 298 -8.36 -0.80 12.12
C LEU A 298 -7.89 -1.85 11.12
N ILE A 299 -8.84 -2.49 10.44
CA ILE A 299 -8.59 -3.41 9.33
C ILE A 299 -8.98 -2.69 8.03
N VAL A 300 -8.06 -2.64 7.07
CA VAL A 300 -8.29 -2.12 5.72
C VAL A 300 -8.02 -3.25 4.73
N VAL A 301 -8.98 -3.56 3.87
CA VAL A 301 -8.84 -4.54 2.79
C VAL A 301 -8.99 -3.82 1.47
N MET A 302 -7.94 -3.81 0.64
CA MET A 302 -7.94 -3.19 -0.69
C MET A 302 -7.36 -4.13 -1.75
N GLY A 303 -7.75 -4.01 -3.02
CA GLY A 303 -7.04 -4.66 -4.14
C GLY A 303 -5.94 -3.78 -4.75
N ASP A 304 -4.89 -4.37 -5.33
CA ASP A 304 -3.80 -3.61 -5.94
C ASP A 304 -3.97 -3.32 -7.44
N ASN A 305 -4.79 -4.10 -8.14
CA ASN A 305 -5.23 -3.92 -9.52
C ASN A 305 -6.40 -4.89 -9.81
N ALA A 306 -7.01 -4.79 -10.99
CA ALA A 306 -8.18 -5.59 -11.33
C ALA A 306 -7.88 -7.04 -11.74
N THR A 307 -8.93 -7.87 -11.77
CA THR A 307 -8.88 -9.26 -12.24
C THR A 307 -8.32 -9.38 -13.66
N LYS A 308 -7.53 -10.43 -13.90
CA LYS A 308 -6.96 -10.77 -15.22
C LYS A 308 -8.02 -10.93 -16.30
N GLU A 309 -7.68 -10.60 -17.55
CA GLU A 309 -8.62 -10.53 -18.69
C GLU A 309 -9.22 -11.86 -19.14
N THR A 310 -8.70 -12.96 -18.63
CA THR A 310 -9.17 -14.32 -18.93
C THR A 310 -10.43 -14.67 -18.15
N PHE A 311 -10.78 -13.85 -17.15
CA PHE A 311 -11.96 -14.01 -16.31
C PHE A 311 -12.95 -12.87 -16.45
N GLY A 312 -14.21 -13.13 -16.12
CA GLY A 312 -15.23 -12.13 -15.85
C GLY A 312 -15.99 -12.45 -14.57
N HIS A 313 -16.70 -11.48 -14.04
CA HIS A 313 -17.59 -11.64 -12.88
C HIS A 313 -19.04 -11.57 -13.36
N VAL A 314 -19.83 -12.59 -13.03
CA VAL A 314 -21.26 -12.62 -13.39
C VAL A 314 -22.03 -11.85 -12.32
N LEU A 315 -22.72 -10.80 -12.74
CA LEU A 315 -23.48 -9.89 -11.88
C LEU A 315 -24.88 -10.47 -11.56
N PRO A 316 -25.61 -9.88 -10.59
CA PRO A 316 -26.96 -10.33 -10.23
C PRO A 316 -27.98 -10.31 -11.37
N ASP A 317 -27.74 -9.51 -12.42
CA ASP A 317 -28.58 -9.40 -13.61
C ASP A 317 -28.11 -10.31 -14.77
N ASP A 318 -27.24 -11.28 -14.47
CA ASP A 318 -26.61 -12.22 -15.41
C ASP A 318 -25.69 -11.56 -16.47
N THR A 319 -25.44 -10.26 -16.39
CA THR A 319 -24.42 -9.62 -17.22
C THR A 319 -23.01 -9.98 -16.71
N ILE A 320 -22.02 -9.92 -17.60
CA ILE A 320 -20.63 -10.26 -17.28
C ILE A 320 -19.81 -8.98 -17.25
N TYR A 321 -19.21 -8.69 -16.09
CA TYR A 321 -18.17 -7.68 -15.94
C TYR A 321 -16.80 -8.27 -16.29
N PRO A 322 -16.19 -7.91 -17.44
CA PRO A 322 -14.93 -8.53 -17.88
C PRO A 322 -13.76 -8.06 -17.03
N GLY A 323 -12.85 -8.95 -16.61
CA GLY A 323 -11.55 -8.56 -16.06
C GLY A 323 -10.68 -7.86 -17.11
N ARG A 324 -9.76 -6.99 -16.66
CA ARG A 324 -8.72 -6.41 -17.53
C ARG A 324 -7.52 -5.85 -16.75
N LYS A 325 -6.78 -6.70 -16.03
CA LYS A 325 -5.42 -6.35 -15.56
C LYS A 325 -4.60 -5.70 -16.69
N GLY A 326 -3.89 -4.62 -16.36
CA GLY A 326 -3.14 -3.79 -17.30
C GLY A 326 -3.98 -2.82 -18.15
N GLY A 327 -5.31 -2.96 -18.16
CA GLY A 327 -6.24 -2.03 -18.79
C GLY A 327 -6.42 -0.75 -18.00
N ASN A 328 -6.74 0.34 -18.69
CA ASN A 328 -6.93 1.63 -18.04
C ASN A 328 -8.41 1.98 -17.80
N ALA A 329 -9.35 1.26 -18.42
CA ALA A 329 -10.77 1.40 -18.15
C ALA A 329 -11.15 0.89 -16.76
N ASP A 330 -12.39 1.12 -16.31
CA ASP A 330 -12.86 0.78 -14.96
C ASP A 330 -12.48 -0.65 -14.54
N ASN A 331 -12.60 -1.60 -15.49
CA ASN A 331 -12.28 -3.00 -15.27
C ASN A 331 -10.80 -3.38 -15.20
N GLY A 332 -9.91 -2.40 -15.30
CA GLY A 332 -8.48 -2.54 -15.05
C GLY A 332 -7.99 -1.85 -13.78
N ILE A 333 -8.77 -0.89 -13.25
CA ILE A 333 -8.34 -0.01 -12.14
C ILE A 333 -9.25 -0.04 -10.91
N HIS A 334 -10.50 -0.51 -11.04
CA HIS A 334 -11.49 -0.49 -9.95
C HIS A 334 -11.34 -1.72 -9.05
N VAL A 335 -10.94 -1.50 -7.81
CA VAL A 335 -10.55 -2.51 -6.81
C VAL A 335 -11.50 -2.48 -5.60
N PRO A 336 -11.62 -3.59 -4.83
CA PRO A 336 -12.39 -3.55 -3.59
C PRO A 336 -11.69 -2.63 -2.58
N LEU A 337 -12.47 -2.00 -1.70
CA LEU A 337 -11.98 -1.28 -0.53
C LEU A 337 -12.98 -1.36 0.62
N VAL A 338 -12.59 -2.02 1.71
CA VAL A 338 -13.35 -2.17 2.94
C VAL A 338 -12.52 -1.68 4.13
N LEU A 339 -13.11 -0.84 4.98
CA LEU A 339 -12.51 -0.40 6.23
C LEU A 339 -13.38 -0.84 7.39
N ASN A 340 -12.78 -1.45 8.40
CA ASN A 340 -13.49 -1.90 9.58
C ASN A 340 -12.70 -1.57 10.85
N TYR A 341 -13.37 -0.87 11.77
CA TYR A 341 -12.86 -0.57 13.11
C TYR A 341 -14.06 -0.48 14.07
N PRO A 342 -14.36 -1.53 14.86
CA PRO A 342 -15.61 -1.64 15.60
C PRO A 342 -15.92 -0.44 16.51
N ASN A 343 -14.89 0.15 17.10
CA ASN A 343 -15.03 1.27 18.03
C ASN A 343 -14.92 2.66 17.39
N GLY A 344 -14.67 2.77 16.07
CA GLY A 344 -14.51 4.08 15.42
C GLY A 344 -15.19 4.25 14.07
N ILE A 345 -15.45 3.16 13.33
CA ILE A 345 -16.21 3.20 12.07
C ILE A 345 -17.62 2.67 12.37
N PRO A 346 -18.67 3.49 12.17
CA PRO A 346 -20.04 3.03 12.38
C PRO A 346 -20.45 2.02 11.31
N SER A 347 -21.18 0.98 11.71
CA SER A 347 -21.85 0.04 10.81
C SER A 347 -23.24 0.55 10.39
N ASN A 348 -23.91 -0.13 9.46
CA ASN A 348 -25.29 0.19 9.07
C ASN A 348 -26.37 -0.47 9.96
N GLY A 349 -26.04 -0.72 11.24
CA GLY A 349 -26.97 -1.33 12.20
C GLY A 349 -27.47 -2.73 11.79
N GLY A 350 -26.67 -3.47 11.02
CA GLY A 350 -27.03 -4.80 10.50
C GLY A 350 -27.94 -4.82 9.27
N THR A 351 -28.34 -3.67 8.74
CA THR A 351 -29.23 -3.55 7.57
C THR A 351 -28.46 -3.29 6.28
N GLY A 352 -27.70 -4.27 5.81
CA GLY A 352 -26.86 -4.13 4.61
C GLY A 352 -25.53 -3.41 4.87
N TYR A 353 -24.97 -2.76 3.85
CA TYR A 353 -23.65 -2.11 3.92
C TYR A 353 -23.78 -0.61 4.17
N ARG A 354 -22.92 -0.05 5.01
CA ARG A 354 -22.66 1.38 4.99
C ARG A 354 -21.65 1.65 3.89
N THR A 355 -21.99 2.53 2.95
CA THR A 355 -21.14 2.81 1.79
C THR A 355 -20.54 4.20 1.81
N TYR A 356 -19.37 4.32 1.19
CA TYR A 356 -18.79 5.61 0.79
C TYR A 356 -18.79 5.68 -0.73
N ASP A 357 -19.53 6.65 -1.26
CA ASP A 357 -19.67 6.81 -2.70
C ASP A 357 -18.61 7.75 -3.28
N GLY A 358 -17.75 8.43 -2.51
CA GLY A 358 -16.71 9.31 -3.06
C GLY A 358 -15.60 8.55 -3.78
N LEU A 359 -14.91 9.20 -4.72
CA LEU A 359 -13.73 8.63 -5.38
C LEU A 359 -12.62 8.44 -4.34
N VAL A 360 -12.01 7.26 -4.28
CA VAL A 360 -10.83 6.96 -3.47
C VAL A 360 -9.68 6.54 -4.40
N ASN A 361 -8.53 7.19 -4.27
CA ASN A 361 -7.31 6.75 -4.92
C ASN A 361 -6.48 5.88 -3.95
N LEU A 362 -5.76 4.88 -4.45
CA LEU A 362 -4.86 4.07 -3.63
C LEU A 362 -3.89 4.89 -2.76
N THR A 363 -3.46 6.07 -3.21
CA THR A 363 -2.53 6.94 -2.46
C THR A 363 -3.15 7.45 -1.16
N ASP A 364 -4.47 7.43 -1.06
CA ASP A 364 -5.24 7.97 0.07
C ASP A 364 -5.19 7.08 1.30
N ILE A 365 -4.87 5.80 1.10
CA ILE A 365 -4.81 4.84 2.19
C ILE A 365 -3.74 5.26 3.19
N TYR A 366 -2.55 5.68 2.75
CA TYR A 366 -1.47 6.10 3.65
C TYR A 366 -1.90 7.26 4.59
N PRO A 367 -2.29 8.45 4.09
CA PRO A 367 -2.72 9.52 4.98
C PRO A 367 -3.98 9.15 5.79
N THR A 368 -4.86 8.28 5.29
CA THR A 368 -6.06 7.82 6.02
C THR A 368 -5.70 6.96 7.22
N ILE A 369 -4.84 5.94 7.07
CA ILE A 369 -4.43 5.09 8.19
C ILE A 369 -3.56 5.87 9.18
N ALA A 370 -2.78 6.84 8.71
CA ALA A 370 -1.98 7.70 9.55
C ALA A 370 -2.85 8.65 10.39
N GLU A 371 -3.86 9.29 9.79
CA GLU A 371 -4.83 10.11 10.54
C GLU A 371 -5.60 9.27 11.55
N ALA A 372 -6.05 8.06 11.18
CA ALA A 372 -6.76 7.16 12.07
C ALA A 372 -5.93 6.75 13.30
N ALA A 373 -4.64 6.50 13.11
CA ALA A 373 -3.72 6.08 14.16
C ALA A 373 -3.05 7.25 14.91
N GLY A 374 -3.27 8.50 14.49
CA GLY A 374 -2.55 9.66 15.03
C GLY A 374 -1.05 9.66 14.70
N VAL A 375 -0.65 8.97 13.63
CA VAL A 375 0.74 8.86 13.19
C VAL A 375 1.11 10.06 12.31
N PRO A 376 2.16 10.84 12.65
CA PRO A 376 2.62 11.93 11.80
C PRO A 376 3.18 11.42 10.47
N LEU A 377 2.91 12.14 9.38
CA LEU A 377 3.52 11.89 8.07
C LEU A 377 4.88 12.60 8.01
N PRO A 378 6.03 11.89 7.97
CA PRO A 378 7.35 12.52 8.04
C PRO A 378 7.66 13.44 6.85
N ASP A 379 6.99 13.23 5.71
CA ASP A 379 7.14 14.01 4.47
C ASP A 379 5.77 14.43 3.92
N ALA A 380 4.91 14.97 4.79
CA ALA A 380 3.53 15.32 4.47
C ALA A 380 3.38 16.17 3.18
N LYS A 381 4.33 17.08 2.92
CA LYS A 381 4.32 17.96 1.73
C LYS A 381 4.44 17.20 0.39
N ASN A 382 4.98 15.99 0.42
CA ASN A 382 5.18 15.17 -0.77
C ASN A 382 4.22 13.99 -0.83
N VAL A 383 3.29 13.84 0.12
CA VAL A 383 2.20 12.86 0.03
C VAL A 383 1.09 13.46 -0.84
N ASP A 384 0.76 12.78 -1.94
CA ASP A 384 -0.29 13.22 -2.87
C ASP A 384 -1.68 12.73 -2.46
N GLY A 385 -1.74 11.67 -1.64
CA GLY A 385 -2.98 11.14 -1.11
C GLY A 385 -3.70 12.13 -0.21
N MET A 386 -5.02 12.02 -0.17
CA MET A 386 -5.87 12.82 0.70
C MET A 386 -6.60 11.88 1.65
N SER A 387 -6.47 12.11 2.95
CA SER A 387 -7.19 11.28 3.92
C SER A 387 -8.70 11.43 3.75
N PHE A 388 -9.41 10.31 3.83
CA PHE A 388 -10.87 10.26 3.92
C PHE A 388 -11.36 9.72 5.27
N TRP A 389 -10.51 9.77 6.30
CA TRP A 389 -10.83 9.24 7.63
C TRP A 389 -12.12 9.85 8.20
N LYS A 390 -12.33 11.16 8.00
CA LYS A 390 -13.56 11.85 8.42
C LYS A 390 -14.81 11.27 7.80
N GLN A 391 -14.76 10.87 6.53
CA GLN A 391 -15.85 10.17 5.85
C GLN A 391 -15.99 8.75 6.41
N ALA A 392 -14.87 8.06 6.65
CA ALA A 392 -14.87 6.71 7.19
C ALA A 392 -15.55 6.63 8.56
N ILE A 393 -15.33 7.57 9.47
CA ILE A 393 -15.97 7.60 10.80
C ILE A 393 -17.35 8.28 10.81
N GLY A 394 -17.82 8.78 9.66
CA GLY A 394 -19.12 9.46 9.54
C GLY A 394 -19.14 10.91 10.04
N ALA A 395 -17.97 11.49 10.30
CA ALA A 395 -17.83 12.90 10.70
C ALA A 395 -18.00 13.89 9.53
N SER A 396 -17.96 13.41 8.28
CA SER A 396 -18.25 14.20 7.08
C SER A 396 -19.03 13.38 6.06
N LYS A 397 -19.93 14.06 5.34
CA LYS A 397 -20.63 13.51 4.16
C LYS A 397 -20.04 14.03 2.84
N GLU A 398 -19.17 15.03 2.90
CA GLU A 398 -18.55 15.63 1.71
C GLU A 398 -17.55 14.66 1.08
N HIS A 399 -17.47 14.67 -0.24
CA HIS A 399 -16.42 13.95 -0.96
C HIS A 399 -15.06 14.59 -0.63
N HIS A 400 -14.05 13.76 -0.40
CA HIS A 400 -12.70 14.26 -0.06
C HIS A 400 -11.92 14.66 -1.31
N ARG A 401 -12.41 14.31 -2.51
CA ARG A 401 -11.85 14.68 -3.82
C ARG A 401 -12.95 14.67 -4.89
N ASP A 402 -12.70 15.42 -5.96
CA ASP A 402 -13.59 15.49 -7.13
C ASP A 402 -13.09 14.67 -8.33
N TYR A 403 -11.78 14.37 -8.37
CA TYR A 403 -11.12 13.72 -9.50
C TYR A 403 -9.98 12.81 -9.08
N ILE A 404 -9.56 11.95 -10.00
CA ILE A 404 -8.32 11.19 -9.94
C ILE A 404 -7.49 11.50 -11.17
N TYR A 405 -6.23 11.87 -10.95
CA TYR A 405 -5.20 11.95 -12.00
C TYR A 405 -4.28 10.73 -11.92
N THR A 406 -3.93 10.19 -13.08
CA THR A 406 -3.05 9.04 -13.22
C THR A 406 -1.98 9.31 -14.26
N TRP A 407 -0.73 9.03 -13.89
CA TRP A 407 0.42 8.91 -14.79
C TRP A 407 0.86 7.45 -14.83
N PHE A 408 0.83 6.81 -16.00
CA PHE A 408 1.05 5.37 -16.12
C PHE A 408 1.95 5.01 -17.30
N ILE A 409 2.97 4.20 -17.04
CA ILE A 409 3.88 3.63 -18.06
C ILE A 409 3.93 2.10 -18.04
N GLY A 410 3.11 1.46 -17.21
CA GLY A 410 3.19 0.02 -16.96
C GLY A 410 4.59 -0.41 -16.56
N ASN A 411 5.03 -1.54 -17.12
CA ASN A 411 6.33 -2.15 -16.81
C ASN A 411 7.51 -1.57 -17.60
N ASP A 412 7.37 -0.37 -18.16
CA ASP A 412 8.46 0.32 -18.84
C ASP A 412 9.32 1.16 -17.87
N THR A 413 10.37 1.79 -18.39
CA THR A 413 11.23 2.73 -17.67
C THR A 413 10.75 4.16 -17.85
N TYR A 414 11.00 5.03 -16.86
CA TYR A 414 10.60 6.44 -16.90
C TYR A 414 11.18 7.26 -18.06
N LYS A 415 12.18 6.73 -18.78
CA LYS A 415 12.82 7.36 -19.95
C LYS A 415 12.12 7.05 -21.28
N THR A 416 10.85 6.63 -21.23
CA THR A 416 10.04 6.31 -22.41
C THR A 416 9.14 7.47 -22.81
N ASN A 417 8.78 7.52 -24.09
CA ASN A 417 7.74 8.42 -24.61
C ASN A 417 6.34 7.78 -24.54
N ASP A 418 6.22 6.53 -24.09
CA ASP A 418 4.96 5.76 -24.02
C ASP A 418 4.13 6.06 -22.75
N VAL A 419 4.27 7.26 -22.19
CA VAL A 419 3.51 7.69 -21.01
C VAL A 419 2.04 7.87 -21.36
N LEU A 420 1.18 7.25 -20.55
CA LEU A 420 -0.25 7.48 -20.56
C LEU A 420 -0.64 8.32 -19.34
N SER A 421 -1.11 9.54 -19.58
CA SER A 421 -1.70 10.40 -18.55
C SER A 421 -3.20 10.57 -18.78
N TYR A 422 -3.98 10.48 -17.71
CA TYR A 422 -5.42 10.73 -17.75
C TYR A 422 -5.95 11.26 -16.43
N ALA A 423 -7.07 11.95 -16.50
CA ALA A 423 -7.83 12.41 -15.34
C ALA A 423 -9.29 11.98 -15.50
N PHE A 424 -9.95 11.64 -14.40
CA PHE A 424 -11.37 11.28 -14.41
C PHE A 424 -12.11 11.71 -13.16
N THR A 425 -13.39 12.00 -13.36
CA THR A 425 -14.41 12.06 -12.31
C THR A 425 -15.23 10.76 -12.36
N LYS A 426 -16.24 10.61 -11.49
CA LYS A 426 -17.18 9.47 -11.59
C LYS A 426 -17.84 9.35 -12.98
N HIS A 427 -18.04 10.46 -13.68
CA HIS A 427 -18.88 10.50 -14.89
C HIS A 427 -18.07 10.62 -16.18
N PHE A 428 -16.88 11.21 -16.13
CA PHE A 428 -16.11 11.54 -17.32
C PHE A 428 -14.65 11.21 -17.15
N LYS A 429 -14.00 10.86 -18.27
CA LYS A 429 -12.57 10.61 -18.30
C LYS A 429 -11.93 11.20 -19.54
N ARG A 430 -10.77 11.82 -19.35
CA ARG A 430 -9.96 12.41 -20.42
C ARG A 430 -8.54 11.86 -20.36
N TYR A 431 -8.06 11.36 -21.49
CA TYR A 431 -6.65 11.06 -21.71
C TYR A 431 -5.96 12.25 -22.37
N ALA A 432 -4.71 12.49 -21.98
CA ALA A 432 -3.85 13.46 -22.63
C ALA A 432 -3.63 13.10 -24.11
N PRO A 433 -3.30 14.09 -24.98
CA PRO A 433 -2.87 13.82 -26.34
C PRO A 433 -1.66 12.90 -26.42
N ASP A 434 -1.66 12.01 -27.41
CA ASP A 434 -0.52 11.16 -27.75
C ASP A 434 -0.37 11.02 -29.28
N VAL A 435 0.62 10.27 -29.74
CA VAL A 435 0.92 10.06 -31.17
C VAL A 435 -0.24 9.41 -31.94
N ASP A 436 -1.01 8.53 -31.29
CA ASP A 436 -2.15 7.85 -31.88
C ASP A 436 -3.43 8.68 -31.77
N PHE A 437 -3.56 9.49 -30.73
CA PHE A 437 -4.70 10.36 -30.49
C PHE A 437 -4.23 11.80 -30.24
N PRO A 438 -3.91 12.58 -31.28
CA PRO A 438 -3.33 13.93 -31.14
C PRO A 438 -4.24 14.95 -30.45
N LYS A 439 -5.52 14.65 -30.27
CA LYS A 439 -6.48 15.49 -29.53
C LYS A 439 -6.82 14.94 -28.13
N GLY A 440 -6.13 13.88 -27.71
CA GLY A 440 -6.49 13.06 -26.56
C GLY A 440 -7.72 12.20 -26.85
N ARG A 441 -8.23 11.55 -25.80
CA ARG A 441 -9.44 10.72 -25.84
C ARG A 441 -10.37 11.14 -24.71
N PHE A 442 -11.68 11.14 -24.94
CA PHE A 442 -12.67 11.57 -23.95
C PHE A 442 -13.88 10.64 -23.91
N PHE A 443 -14.31 10.26 -22.71
CA PHE A 443 -15.33 9.26 -22.48
C PHE A 443 -16.35 9.73 -21.45
N ASP A 444 -17.62 9.37 -21.68
CA ASP A 444 -18.72 9.50 -20.72
C ASP A 444 -18.95 8.12 -20.08
N LEU A 445 -18.42 7.95 -18.86
CA LEU A 445 -18.36 6.67 -18.14
C LEU A 445 -19.75 6.15 -17.75
N ARG A 446 -20.77 7.03 -17.72
CA ARG A 446 -22.17 6.64 -17.43
C ARG A 446 -22.75 5.77 -18.54
N THR A 447 -22.23 5.90 -19.77
CA THR A 447 -22.71 5.18 -20.95
C THR A 447 -21.65 4.33 -21.65
N ASP A 448 -20.39 4.43 -21.21
CA ASP A 448 -19.24 3.74 -21.79
C ASP A 448 -18.16 3.48 -20.74
N LEU A 449 -18.53 2.77 -19.68
CA LEU A 449 -17.66 2.46 -18.55
C LEU A 449 -16.37 1.71 -18.96
N LEU A 450 -16.46 0.91 -20.03
CA LEU A 450 -15.33 0.14 -20.58
C LEU A 450 -14.56 0.87 -21.69
N GLU A 451 -14.90 2.13 -21.97
CA GLU A 451 -14.19 3.01 -22.91
C GLU A 451 -14.08 2.45 -24.34
N ARG A 452 -15.19 1.90 -24.87
CA ARG A 452 -15.26 1.21 -26.17
C ARG A 452 -15.87 2.05 -27.29
N LYS A 453 -16.23 3.31 -27.05
CA LYS A 453 -16.74 4.23 -28.09
C LYS A 453 -15.62 4.88 -28.89
N GLY A 454 -15.87 5.09 -30.18
CA GLY A 454 -14.98 5.85 -31.08
C GLY A 454 -14.77 5.15 -32.42
N LYS A 455 -14.46 5.94 -33.46
CA LYS A 455 -14.25 5.43 -34.83
C LYS A 455 -12.86 4.82 -35.04
N LYS A 456 -11.85 5.35 -34.34
CA LYS A 456 -10.47 4.84 -34.41
C LYS A 456 -10.22 3.91 -33.25
N VAL A 457 -9.64 2.74 -33.55
CA VAL A 457 -9.21 1.75 -32.56
C VAL A 457 -7.73 1.46 -32.80
N VAL A 458 -6.95 1.47 -31.72
CA VAL A 458 -5.51 1.15 -31.75
C VAL A 458 -5.25 0.01 -30.80
N LYS A 459 -4.54 -1.02 -31.28
CA LYS A 459 -4.07 -2.14 -30.46
C LYS A 459 -2.70 -1.82 -29.87
N LYS A 460 -2.57 -1.91 -28.56
CA LYS A 460 -1.34 -1.69 -27.78
C LYS A 460 -0.76 -3.00 -27.24
N LYS A 461 0.35 -2.89 -26.49
CA LYS A 461 0.96 -4.01 -25.73
C LYS A 461 -0.10 -4.72 -24.87
N TRP A 462 0.12 -6.00 -24.58
CA TRP A 462 -0.79 -6.87 -23.81
C TRP A 462 -2.19 -7.02 -24.42
N GLY A 463 -2.38 -6.71 -25.71
CA GLY A 463 -3.67 -6.81 -26.38
C GLY A 463 -4.68 -5.76 -25.96
N ILE A 464 -4.24 -4.64 -25.35
CA ILE A 464 -5.13 -3.54 -24.97
C ILE A 464 -5.66 -2.85 -26.23
N LEU A 465 -6.97 -2.64 -26.30
CA LEU A 465 -7.61 -1.85 -27.35
C LEU A 465 -7.91 -0.45 -26.80
N GLN A 466 -7.46 0.58 -27.51
CA GLN A 466 -7.73 1.97 -27.20
C GLN A 466 -8.65 2.54 -28.28
N TYR A 467 -9.81 3.03 -27.87
CA TYR A 467 -10.79 3.65 -28.76
C TYR A 467 -10.65 5.17 -28.71
N SER A 468 -11.04 5.87 -29.77
CA SER A 468 -10.88 7.34 -29.84
C SER A 468 -11.77 8.13 -28.88
N GLY A 469 -12.81 7.52 -28.30
CA GLY A 469 -13.80 8.20 -27.48
C GLY A 469 -14.80 9.02 -28.29
N LEU A 470 -15.48 9.93 -27.60
CA LEU A 470 -16.48 10.85 -28.16
C LEU A 470 -15.84 11.86 -29.13
N GLU A 471 -16.60 12.27 -30.14
CA GLU A 471 -16.19 13.29 -31.10
C GLU A 471 -16.18 14.67 -30.42
N ILE A 472 -14.99 15.25 -30.23
CA ILE A 472 -14.78 16.48 -29.43
C ILE A 472 -15.58 17.68 -29.96
N ASN A 473 -15.84 17.74 -31.27
CA ASN A 473 -16.61 18.82 -31.91
C ASN A 473 -18.13 18.64 -31.82
N ALA A 474 -18.60 17.53 -31.23
CA ALA A 474 -20.01 17.17 -31.11
C ALA A 474 -20.40 16.85 -29.66
N LEU A 475 -19.64 17.34 -28.69
CA LEU A 475 -19.95 17.18 -27.27
C LEU A 475 -21.18 18.03 -26.89
N THR A 476 -22.00 17.52 -25.97
CA THR A 476 -22.99 18.34 -25.27
C THR A 476 -22.32 19.40 -24.40
N ASP A 477 -23.07 20.37 -23.89
CA ASP A 477 -22.52 21.41 -23.01
C ASP A 477 -21.89 20.83 -21.74
N GLU A 478 -22.55 19.84 -21.10
CA GLU A 478 -22.01 19.14 -19.92
C GLU A 478 -20.69 18.42 -20.26
N GLN A 479 -20.66 17.70 -21.39
CA GLN A 479 -19.48 16.99 -21.85
C GLN A 479 -18.34 17.95 -22.21
N ARG A 480 -18.65 19.11 -22.79
CA ARG A 480 -17.68 20.16 -23.11
C ARG A 480 -17.04 20.72 -21.84
N GLN A 481 -17.84 21.06 -20.84
CA GLN A 481 -17.35 21.54 -19.54
C GLN A 481 -16.46 20.51 -18.86
N ALA A 482 -16.88 19.24 -18.82
CA ALA A 482 -16.07 18.16 -18.25
C ALA A 482 -14.78 17.92 -19.04
N TYR A 483 -14.83 17.98 -20.38
CA TYR A 483 -13.63 17.88 -21.21
C TYR A 483 -12.64 18.98 -20.85
N ASP A 484 -13.08 20.24 -20.77
CA ASP A 484 -12.20 21.39 -20.49
C ASP A 484 -11.64 21.33 -19.07
N TYR A 485 -12.47 21.01 -18.08
CA TYR A 485 -12.03 20.81 -16.69
C TYR A 485 -10.95 19.74 -16.57
N LEU A 486 -11.20 18.53 -17.09
CA LEU A 486 -10.21 17.44 -17.05
C LEU A 486 -8.96 17.77 -17.88
N GLY A 487 -9.09 18.63 -18.89
CA GLY A 487 -7.96 19.15 -19.65
C GLY A 487 -7.04 20.03 -18.82
N ALA A 488 -7.63 20.97 -18.10
CA ALA A 488 -6.89 21.86 -17.21
C ALA A 488 -6.14 21.06 -16.13
N LEU A 489 -6.76 20.02 -15.57
CA LEU A 489 -6.10 19.10 -14.63
C LEU A 489 -4.90 18.38 -15.26
N LEU A 490 -5.04 17.90 -16.50
CA LEU A 490 -3.92 17.27 -17.22
C LEU A 490 -2.78 18.24 -17.49
N ASP A 491 -3.10 19.50 -17.79
CA ASP A 491 -2.11 20.55 -18.01
C ASP A 491 -1.38 20.93 -16.70
N ASP A 492 -2.09 20.98 -15.57
CA ASP A 492 -1.54 21.25 -14.23
C ASP A 492 -0.58 20.13 -13.76
N HIS A 493 -0.85 18.89 -14.15
CA HIS A 493 -0.02 17.74 -13.81
C HIS A 493 1.13 17.45 -14.80
N LYS A 494 1.45 18.38 -15.71
CA LYS A 494 2.62 18.24 -16.59
C LYS A 494 3.91 18.24 -15.79
N ILE A 495 4.81 17.34 -16.14
CA ILE A 495 6.10 17.18 -15.47
C ILE A 495 6.94 18.46 -15.64
N THR A 496 7.28 19.04 -14.50
CA THR A 496 8.27 20.09 -14.29
C THR A 496 9.44 19.48 -13.53
N ASN A 497 10.64 19.64 -14.07
CA ASN A 497 11.86 19.11 -13.47
C ASN A 497 12.32 19.99 -12.30
N VAL A 498 12.97 19.35 -11.33
CA VAL A 498 13.77 20.07 -10.34
C VAL A 498 14.93 20.75 -11.06
N ASN A 499 15.27 21.99 -10.68
CA ASN A 499 16.41 22.74 -11.21
C ASN A 499 17.38 23.23 -10.13
N ASP A 500 16.96 23.23 -8.86
CA ASP A 500 17.79 23.64 -7.73
C ASP A 500 17.37 22.88 -6.46
N LEU A 501 18.32 22.66 -5.55
CA LEU A 501 18.09 22.12 -4.21
C LEU A 501 18.68 23.09 -3.19
N GLN A 502 18.02 23.28 -2.06
CA GLN A 502 18.56 24.11 -0.99
C GLN A 502 18.36 23.44 0.36
N ILE A 503 19.45 23.29 1.11
CA ILE A 503 19.45 22.94 2.54
C ILE A 503 19.16 24.23 3.30
N GLU A 504 18.15 24.18 4.17
CA GLU A 504 17.78 25.35 4.99
C GLU A 504 18.96 25.80 5.87
N PRO A 505 19.21 27.12 5.99
CA PRO A 505 20.28 27.63 6.84
C PRO A 505 20.18 27.13 8.28
N LEU A 506 21.33 26.82 8.87
CA LEU A 506 21.40 26.31 10.24
C LEU A 506 21.78 27.44 11.21
N ASP A 507 21.17 27.42 12.40
CA ASP A 507 21.58 28.32 13.49
C ASP A 507 23.03 28.09 13.92
N SER A 508 23.55 26.87 13.69
CA SER A 508 24.92 26.49 13.93
C SER A 508 25.36 25.38 12.99
N TYR A 509 26.58 25.54 12.47
CA TYR A 509 27.29 24.52 11.69
C TYR A 509 28.22 23.67 12.58
N THR A 510 28.05 23.75 13.90
CA THR A 510 28.78 22.94 14.89
C THR A 510 27.83 22.02 15.64
N LEU A 511 28.24 20.77 15.88
CA LEU A 511 27.44 19.78 16.59
C LEU A 511 28.33 19.04 17.59
N LYS A 512 27.88 18.87 18.85
CA LYS A 512 28.64 18.06 19.81
C LYS A 512 28.51 16.57 19.50
N GLN A 513 29.55 15.81 19.81
CA GLN A 513 29.54 14.36 19.72
C GLN A 513 28.29 13.76 20.40
N GLY A 514 27.64 12.81 19.73
CA GLY A 514 26.43 12.14 20.20
C GLY A 514 25.14 12.94 20.04
N LYS A 515 25.19 14.19 19.57
CA LYS A 515 23.98 14.99 19.31
C LYS A 515 23.41 14.70 17.93
N VAL A 516 22.10 14.94 17.83
CA VAL A 516 21.32 14.84 16.59
C VAL A 516 20.83 16.24 16.20
N LYS A 517 20.88 16.57 14.92
CA LYS A 517 20.32 17.80 14.33
C LYS A 517 19.48 17.42 13.12
N GLN A 518 18.31 18.03 12.98
CA GLN A 518 17.49 17.89 11.78
C GLN A 518 18.00 18.84 10.69
N LEU A 519 18.26 18.31 9.51
CA LEU A 519 18.44 19.09 8.28
C LEU A 519 17.15 19.03 7.45
N ILE A 520 16.81 20.14 6.82
CA ILE A 520 15.65 20.24 5.93
C ILE A 520 16.17 20.69 4.57
N ALA A 521 15.71 20.03 3.52
CA ALA A 521 16.00 20.41 2.15
C ALA A 521 14.71 20.65 1.36
N GLN A 522 14.79 21.57 0.41
CA GLN A 522 13.72 21.93 -0.49
C GLN A 522 14.19 21.79 -1.93
N ALA A 523 13.30 21.28 -2.79
CA ALA A 523 13.52 21.19 -4.22
C ALA A 523 12.77 22.32 -4.93
N PHE A 524 13.45 22.96 -5.87
CA PHE A 524 12.91 24.08 -6.65
C PHE A 524 12.78 23.72 -8.14
N PRO A 525 11.76 24.26 -8.83
CA PRO A 525 10.64 24.99 -8.23
C PRO A 525 9.82 24.09 -7.29
N SER A 526 9.14 24.69 -6.30
CA SER A 526 8.41 23.94 -5.26
C SER A 526 7.24 23.10 -5.80
N TYR A 527 6.83 23.34 -7.04
CA TYR A 527 5.82 22.58 -7.77
C TYR A 527 6.40 21.54 -8.75
N ALA A 528 7.72 21.31 -8.73
CA ALA A 528 8.32 20.20 -9.48
C ALA A 528 7.72 18.85 -9.04
N GLN A 529 7.54 17.91 -9.96
CA GLN A 529 6.88 16.65 -9.65
C GLN A 529 7.83 15.67 -8.94
N ARG A 530 9.05 15.46 -9.46
CA ARG A 530 10.03 14.48 -8.96
C ARG A 530 10.95 15.07 -7.89
N GLN A 531 10.40 15.43 -6.75
CA GLN A 531 11.13 16.05 -5.63
C GLN A 531 11.81 15.03 -4.68
N GLY A 532 12.13 13.83 -5.19
CA GLY A 532 12.83 12.83 -4.39
C GLY A 532 14.23 13.32 -4.02
N LEU A 533 14.62 13.10 -2.77
CA LEU A 533 15.92 13.52 -2.23
C LEU A 533 16.75 12.31 -1.82
N VAL A 534 18.08 12.44 -1.95
CA VAL A 534 19.05 11.48 -1.42
C VAL A 534 20.07 12.23 -0.57
N TRP A 535 20.11 11.91 0.72
CA TRP A 535 21.08 12.47 1.66
C TRP A 535 22.38 11.66 1.67
N HIS A 536 23.51 12.34 1.82
CA HIS A 536 24.83 11.74 1.85
C HIS A 536 25.73 12.43 2.86
N SER A 537 26.61 11.65 3.51
CA SER A 537 27.68 12.14 4.37
C SER A 537 29.02 11.76 3.75
N SER A 538 29.92 12.74 3.62
CA SER A 538 31.27 12.51 3.08
C SER A 538 32.14 11.62 3.98
N ASP A 539 31.82 11.54 5.27
CA ASP A 539 32.51 10.71 6.26
C ASP A 539 31.53 10.26 7.35
N THR A 540 31.04 9.03 7.21
CA THR A 540 30.10 8.43 8.16
C THR A 540 30.71 8.12 9.52
N SER A 541 32.04 8.12 9.65
CA SER A 541 32.73 7.97 10.94
C SER A 541 32.66 9.25 11.78
N VAL A 542 32.53 10.42 11.14
CA VAL A 542 32.34 11.72 11.80
C VAL A 542 30.86 11.97 12.07
N ALA A 543 30.00 11.83 11.06
CA ALA A 543 28.55 11.94 11.23
C ALA A 543 27.77 11.16 10.17
N THR A 544 26.62 10.60 10.53
CA THR A 544 25.69 9.95 9.59
C THR A 544 24.44 10.78 9.41
N ILE A 545 23.85 10.76 8.21
CA ILE A 545 22.53 11.33 7.94
C ILE A 545 21.62 10.26 7.36
N ASN A 546 20.37 10.20 7.82
CA ASN A 546 19.37 9.26 7.28
C ASN A 546 18.45 9.93 6.26
N LYS A 547 17.55 9.15 5.65
CA LYS A 547 16.61 9.64 4.63
C LYS A 547 15.63 10.70 5.12
N PHE A 548 15.41 10.82 6.43
CA PHE A 548 14.59 11.88 7.03
C PHE A 548 15.36 13.18 7.24
N GLY A 549 16.65 13.25 6.92
CA GLY A 549 17.49 14.41 7.18
C GLY A 549 18.02 14.48 8.62
N GLU A 550 17.93 13.41 9.40
CA GLU A 550 18.43 13.38 10.79
C GLU A 550 19.93 13.12 10.79
N LEU A 551 20.72 14.17 11.05
CA LEU A 551 22.17 14.13 11.18
C LEU A 551 22.56 13.73 12.60
N LYS A 552 23.34 12.67 12.77
CA LYS A 552 23.89 12.20 14.05
C LYS A 552 25.42 12.32 14.05
N ALA A 553 25.97 13.08 15.01
CA ALA A 553 27.40 13.23 15.21
C ALA A 553 28.00 12.06 16.01
N HIS A 554 29.16 11.56 15.56
CA HIS A 554 29.82 10.37 16.12
C HIS A 554 31.21 10.65 16.68
N THR A 555 32.09 11.28 15.91
CA THR A 555 33.47 11.59 16.34
C THR A 555 33.85 13.02 15.97
N PRO A 556 34.72 13.69 16.74
CA PRO A 556 35.17 15.05 16.40
C PRO A 556 35.87 15.10 15.04
N GLY A 557 35.51 16.09 14.22
CA GLY A 557 36.00 16.21 12.86
C GLY A 557 35.14 17.15 12.01
N LYS A 558 35.52 17.33 10.74
CA LYS A 558 34.70 18.08 9.77
C LYS A 558 34.14 17.12 8.74
N VAL A 559 32.87 17.28 8.43
CA VAL A 559 32.14 16.44 7.47
C VAL A 559 31.26 17.30 6.59
N THR A 560 31.20 16.98 5.30
CA THR A 560 30.27 17.60 4.37
C THR A 560 29.02 16.74 4.26
N ILE A 561 27.87 17.35 4.50
CA ILE A 561 26.57 16.74 4.31
C ILE A 561 25.96 17.30 3.03
N SER A 562 25.61 16.42 2.11
CA SER A 562 25.08 16.77 0.80
C SER A 562 23.69 16.18 0.58
N VAL A 563 22.87 16.87 -0.20
CA VAL A 563 21.57 16.39 -0.68
C VAL A 563 21.55 16.44 -2.21
N PHE A 564 21.01 15.40 -2.83
CA PHE A 564 20.95 15.25 -4.29
C PHE A 564 19.53 15.00 -4.76
N SER A 565 19.21 15.51 -5.94
CA SER A 565 17.93 15.23 -6.61
C SER A 565 17.89 13.77 -7.07
N TRP A 566 16.72 13.14 -7.03
CA TRP A 566 16.50 11.81 -7.60
C TRP A 566 16.87 11.70 -9.08
N ASP A 567 16.66 12.77 -9.86
CA ASP A 567 16.97 12.77 -11.29
C ASP A 567 18.49 12.60 -11.53
N ASP A 568 19.30 13.15 -10.65
CA ASP A 568 20.76 13.08 -10.72
C ASP A 568 21.34 11.87 -10.01
N ALA A 569 20.79 11.51 -8.85
CA ALA A 569 21.22 10.34 -8.08
C ALA A 569 20.87 9.00 -8.76
N GLU A 570 20.09 9.04 -9.85
CA GLU A 570 19.58 7.90 -10.63
C GLU A 570 19.45 6.61 -9.80
N PRO A 571 18.65 6.64 -8.71
CA PRO A 571 18.85 5.74 -7.58
C PRO A 571 18.11 4.41 -7.81
N LEU A 572 18.49 3.71 -8.87
CA LEU A 572 17.84 2.48 -9.34
C LEU A 572 18.23 1.28 -8.47
N SER A 573 17.38 0.95 -7.50
CA SER A 573 17.50 -0.24 -6.66
C SER A 573 16.98 -1.51 -7.37
N ALA A 574 17.62 -1.87 -8.48
CA ALA A 574 17.21 -3.03 -9.27
C ALA A 574 18.31 -4.08 -9.41
N ASN A 575 18.98 -4.40 -8.29
CA ASN A 575 20.18 -5.23 -8.20
C ASN A 575 21.33 -4.71 -9.08
N LYS A 576 21.45 -3.38 -9.14
CA LYS A 576 22.52 -2.63 -9.82
C LYS A 576 23.19 -1.70 -8.80
N PRO A 577 24.46 -1.31 -9.03
CA PRO A 577 25.08 -0.26 -8.25
C PRO A 577 24.22 1.01 -8.34
N GLU A 578 23.98 1.66 -7.21
CA GLU A 578 23.37 2.99 -7.22
C GLU A 578 24.29 3.95 -7.98
N THR A 579 23.78 4.59 -9.03
CA THR A 579 24.58 5.54 -9.81
C THR A 579 24.46 6.91 -9.17
N PHE A 580 25.27 7.14 -8.15
CA PHE A 580 25.24 8.41 -7.44
C PHE A 580 26.02 9.48 -8.21
N ARG A 581 25.33 10.29 -9.02
CA ARG A 581 25.97 11.41 -9.73
C ARG A 581 26.12 12.59 -8.80
N THR A 582 27.37 12.92 -8.48
CA THR A 582 27.70 14.06 -7.62
C THR A 582 27.86 15.39 -8.37
N SER A 583 27.72 15.38 -9.71
CA SER A 583 27.84 16.55 -10.57
C SER A 583 26.50 17.15 -10.99
N GLY A 584 25.39 16.62 -10.47
CA GLY A 584 24.03 17.08 -10.76
C GLY A 584 23.52 18.15 -9.79
N ILE A 585 22.21 18.35 -9.77
CA ILE A 585 21.52 19.27 -8.85
C ILE A 585 21.68 18.74 -7.42
N SER A 586 22.38 19.55 -6.62
CA SER A 586 22.71 19.22 -5.25
C SER A 586 22.98 20.48 -4.44
N ASP A 587 22.92 20.33 -3.13
CA ASP A 587 23.40 21.33 -2.18
C ASP A 587 24.17 20.65 -1.05
N SER A 588 25.01 21.40 -0.35
CA SER A 588 25.84 20.85 0.72
C SER A 588 26.16 21.86 1.82
N VAL A 589 26.31 21.34 3.03
CA VAL A 589 26.73 22.09 4.21
C VAL A 589 27.89 21.38 4.89
N SER A 590 28.87 22.15 5.37
CA SER A 590 29.98 21.64 6.17
C SER A 590 29.61 21.71 7.66
N ILE A 591 29.70 20.58 8.35
CA ILE A 591 29.44 20.46 9.78
C ILE A 591 30.74 20.14 10.51
N GLU A 592 31.01 20.87 11.59
CA GLU A 592 32.11 20.57 12.50
C GLU A 592 31.57 19.86 13.76
N VAL A 593 32.01 18.63 13.96
CA VAL A 593 31.71 17.86 15.16
C VAL A 593 32.75 18.20 16.22
N LEU A 594 32.27 18.69 17.35
CA LEU A 594 33.07 19.04 18.52
C LEU A 594 33.03 17.90 19.57
N PRO A 595 34.05 17.82 20.43
CA PRO A 595 34.04 16.90 21.58
C PRO A 595 32.81 17.06 22.50
#